data_AF-A0A931BUP7-F1
#
_entry.id   AF-A0A931BUP7-F1
#
_cell.length_a   1.000
_cell.length_b   1.000
_cell.length_c   1.000
_cell.angle_alpha   90.00
_cell.angle_beta   90.00
_cell.angle_gamma   90.00
#
_symmetry.space_group_name_H-M   'P 1'
#
loop_
_entity.id
_entity.type
_entity.pdbx_description
1 polymer ?
#
loop_
_entity_poly.entity_id
_entity_poly.type
_entity_poly.pdbx_seq_one_letter_code
_entity_poly.pdbx_strand_id
1 'polypeptide(L)'
;MKKPKKDKPIIPENSNLNQIPQIENEEQLRLSLLQGPDDRASQLLSDKSFDKKNLTYELINGRRTSVNEERETQKRIVSELRKNLEPRFSEYLQAFGDLMGWTEEQRKKYRKPTPTAKVINTIIYNRFPGGVLQHIHAKNPYIKWCLRRYKNYYFLSEDGVLLLEKFIYDAVKLMRECTSLYEFRIKHAAQYGSGFQPDLFKQYFQAI
;
A
#
# COMPACT_ATOMS: atom_id res chain seq x y z
N MET A 1 -54.16 43.30 -55.70
CA MET A 1 -53.26 42.26 -56.24
C MET A 1 -52.26 42.91 -57.20
N LYS A 2 -51.00 43.08 -56.79
CA LYS A 2 -49.90 43.62 -57.62
C LYS A 2 -49.03 42.45 -58.11
N LYS A 3 -48.75 42.37 -59.42
CA LYS A 3 -47.55 41.69 -59.98
C LYS A 3 -46.36 42.67 -59.81
N PRO A 4 -45.08 42.28 -59.63
CA PRO A 4 -44.31 41.65 -60.72
C PRO A 4 -43.04 40.80 -60.38
N LYS A 5 -42.58 40.07 -61.42
CA LYS A 5 -41.21 39.76 -61.89
C LYS A 5 -40.21 38.88 -61.09
N LYS A 6 -39.54 38.06 -61.91
CA LYS A 6 -38.49 37.05 -61.69
C LYS A 6 -37.23 37.61 -61.03
N ASP A 7 -36.55 36.79 -60.24
CA ASP A 7 -35.08 36.82 -60.11
C ASP A 7 -34.50 35.42 -59.81
N LYS A 8 -33.29 35.23 -60.33
CA LYS A 8 -32.51 33.98 -60.45
C LYS A 8 -32.00 33.49 -59.08
N PRO A 9 -31.72 32.18 -58.89
CA PRO A 9 -30.97 31.73 -57.73
C PRO A 9 -29.51 32.19 -57.82
N ILE A 10 -29.12 32.90 -56.77
CA ILE A 10 -27.80 33.47 -56.50
C ILE A 10 -26.85 32.34 -56.09
N ILE A 11 -25.71 32.24 -56.76
CA ILE A 11 -24.54 31.48 -56.30
C ILE A 11 -23.86 32.32 -55.22
N PRO A 12 -23.57 31.78 -54.03
CA PRO A 12 -22.53 32.32 -53.19
C PRO A 12 -21.21 31.59 -53.51
N GLU A 13 -20.33 32.29 -54.22
CA GLU A 13 -18.90 32.01 -54.20
C GLU A 13 -18.30 32.49 -52.87
N ASN A 14 -17.29 31.73 -52.43
CA ASN A 14 -16.20 32.09 -51.51
C ASN A 14 -16.37 31.82 -50.01
N SER A 15 -15.78 30.70 -49.58
CA SER A 15 -14.82 30.73 -48.46
C SER A 15 -13.86 29.54 -48.50
N ASN A 16 -12.64 29.85 -48.93
CA ASN A 16 -11.35 29.45 -48.37
C ASN A 16 -11.21 28.09 -47.65
N LEU A 17 -10.22 27.35 -48.16
CA LEU A 17 -9.19 26.62 -47.40
C LEU A 17 -9.67 25.53 -46.44
N ASN A 18 -9.78 24.31 -46.93
CA ASN A 18 -9.56 23.11 -46.12
C ASN A 18 -8.81 22.06 -46.96
N GLN A 19 -7.52 22.31 -47.18
CA GLN A 19 -6.57 21.29 -47.62
C GLN A 19 -5.75 20.78 -46.42
N ILE A 20 -6.38 20.23 -45.37
CA ILE A 20 -5.67 19.38 -44.40
C ILE A 20 -6.65 18.33 -43.87
N PRO A 21 -6.71 17.13 -44.49
CA PRO A 21 -6.58 15.90 -43.69
C PRO A 21 -5.85 14.75 -44.43
N GLN A 22 -5.01 15.04 -45.42
CA GLN A 22 -4.29 13.98 -46.15
C GLN A 22 -2.91 13.65 -45.55
N ILE A 23 -2.23 14.64 -44.97
CA ILE A 23 -0.86 14.49 -44.46
C ILE A 23 -0.81 13.57 -43.22
N GLU A 24 -1.76 13.72 -42.29
CA GLU A 24 -1.87 12.86 -41.10
C GLU A 24 -2.11 11.38 -41.48
N ASN A 25 -2.88 11.13 -42.53
CA ASN A 25 -3.18 9.79 -43.01
C ASN A 25 -1.95 9.15 -43.68
N GLU A 26 -1.17 9.92 -44.43
CA GLU A 26 0.01 9.40 -45.13
C GLU A 26 1.15 9.06 -44.16
N GLU A 27 1.33 9.86 -43.10
CA GLU A 27 2.29 9.58 -42.03
C GLU A 27 1.89 8.34 -41.22
N GLN A 28 0.60 8.20 -40.88
CA GLN A 28 0.08 7.01 -40.20
C GLN A 28 0.20 5.76 -41.10
N LEU A 29 -0.04 5.88 -42.40
CA LEU A 29 0.16 4.80 -43.37
C LEU A 29 1.64 4.40 -43.47
N ARG A 30 2.55 5.38 -43.55
CA ARG A 30 4.01 5.11 -43.57
C ARG A 30 4.49 4.45 -42.29
N LEU A 31 4.02 4.91 -41.13
CA LEU A 31 4.25 4.27 -39.84
C LEU A 31 3.71 2.83 -39.81
N SER A 32 2.53 2.59 -40.37
CA SER A 32 1.96 1.25 -40.46
C SER A 32 2.76 0.34 -41.38
N LEU A 33 3.30 0.84 -42.49
CA LEU A 33 4.11 0.06 -43.45
C LEU A 33 5.51 -0.24 -42.92
N LEU A 34 6.05 0.61 -42.04
CA LEU A 34 7.31 0.35 -41.33
C LEU A 34 7.17 -0.73 -40.24
N GLN A 35 5.98 -0.87 -39.64
CA GLN A 35 5.71 -1.93 -38.67
C GLN A 35 5.58 -3.27 -39.40
N GLY A 36 6.54 -4.16 -39.16
CA GLY A 36 6.51 -5.50 -39.74
C GLY A 36 5.28 -6.30 -39.28
N PRO A 37 4.88 -7.35 -40.00
CA PRO A 37 3.81 -8.25 -39.56
C PRO A 37 4.07 -8.82 -38.15
N ASP A 38 5.34 -8.99 -37.79
CA ASP A 38 5.78 -9.44 -36.47
C ASP A 38 5.54 -8.40 -35.37
N ASP A 39 5.70 -7.10 -35.63
CA ASP A 39 5.43 -6.03 -34.66
C ASP A 39 3.93 -5.93 -34.35
N ARG A 40 3.08 -6.12 -35.37
CA ARG A 40 1.63 -6.14 -35.21
C ARG A 40 1.15 -7.38 -34.46
N ALA A 41 1.75 -8.54 -34.75
CA ALA A 41 1.50 -9.75 -33.97
C ALA A 41 1.92 -9.57 -32.51
N SER A 42 3.10 -8.96 -32.28
CA SER A 42 3.60 -8.64 -30.94
C SER A 42 2.66 -7.70 -30.18
N GLN A 43 2.11 -6.67 -30.82
CA GLN A 43 1.19 -5.72 -30.19
C GLN A 43 -0.20 -6.31 -29.90
N LEU A 44 -0.67 -7.23 -30.74
CA LEU A 44 -1.94 -7.96 -30.53
C LEU A 44 -1.81 -9.06 -29.48
N LEU A 45 -0.62 -9.65 -29.34
CA LEU A 45 -0.30 -10.66 -28.33
C LEU A 45 0.15 -10.05 -27.01
N SER A 46 0.71 -8.84 -27.01
CA SER A 46 1.07 -8.10 -25.80
C SER A 46 -0.18 -7.54 -25.15
N ASP A 47 -0.83 -8.35 -24.33
CA ASP A 47 -1.79 -7.83 -23.37
C ASP A 47 -1.02 -6.90 -22.41
N LYS A 48 -1.12 -5.58 -22.63
CA LYS A 48 -0.49 -4.55 -21.77
C LYS A 48 -0.78 -4.77 -20.27
N SER A 49 -1.90 -5.44 -19.96
CA SER A 49 -2.29 -5.82 -18.60
C SER A 49 -1.50 -7.00 -18.02
N PHE A 50 -1.03 -7.92 -18.87
CA PHE A 50 -0.17 -9.05 -18.53
C PHE A 50 1.28 -8.59 -18.35
N ASP A 51 1.77 -7.76 -19.27
CA ASP A 51 3.12 -7.20 -19.20
C ASP A 51 3.32 -6.41 -17.90
N LYS A 52 2.33 -5.59 -17.51
CA LYS A 52 2.37 -4.84 -16.25
C LYS A 52 2.42 -5.72 -15.00
N LYS A 53 1.82 -6.92 -15.02
CA LYS A 53 1.83 -7.85 -13.88
C LYS A 53 3.16 -8.60 -13.75
N ASN A 54 3.86 -8.79 -14.86
CA ASN A 54 5.15 -9.46 -14.93
C ASN A 54 6.35 -8.50 -14.84
N LEU A 55 6.10 -7.20 -14.67
CA LEU A 55 7.16 -6.24 -14.37
C LEU A 55 7.89 -6.66 -13.09
N THR A 56 9.14 -7.06 -13.28
CA THR A 56 10.09 -7.33 -12.20
C THR A 56 10.81 -6.05 -11.82
N TYR A 57 10.94 -5.78 -10.53
CA TYR A 57 11.71 -4.66 -10.01
C TYR A 57 12.63 -5.13 -8.89
N GLU A 58 13.67 -4.33 -8.65
CA GLU A 58 14.64 -4.58 -7.60
C GLU A 58 14.28 -3.77 -6.35
N LEU A 59 14.16 -4.46 -5.23
CA LEU A 59 14.00 -3.86 -3.92
C LEU A 59 15.35 -3.31 -3.43
N ILE A 60 15.30 -2.42 -2.43
CA ILE A 60 16.48 -1.77 -1.83
C ILE A 60 17.50 -2.80 -1.30
N ASN A 61 17.05 -4.01 -0.94
CA ASN A 61 17.89 -5.11 -0.49
C ASN A 61 18.48 -5.96 -1.63
N GLY A 62 18.32 -5.54 -2.89
CA GLY A 62 18.81 -6.27 -4.08
C GLY A 62 17.93 -7.45 -4.49
N ARG A 63 16.81 -7.72 -3.80
CA ARG A 63 15.88 -8.79 -4.18
C ARG A 63 15.03 -8.35 -5.37
N ARG A 64 14.97 -9.19 -6.40
CA ARG A 64 14.02 -9.05 -7.52
C ARG A 64 12.67 -9.63 -7.12
N THR A 65 11.61 -8.87 -7.28
CA THR A 65 10.22 -9.33 -7.10
C THR A 65 9.37 -8.85 -8.27
N SER A 66 8.24 -9.53 -8.49
CA SER A 66 7.21 -9.08 -9.44
C SER A 66 5.96 -8.59 -8.71
N VAL A 67 5.17 -7.75 -9.38
CA VAL A 67 3.88 -7.27 -8.84
C VAL A 67 2.94 -8.44 -8.53
N ASN A 68 2.97 -9.49 -9.34
CA ASN A 68 2.13 -10.67 -9.10
C ASN A 68 2.59 -11.46 -7.86
N GLU A 69 3.89 -11.68 -7.69
CA GLU A 69 4.43 -12.34 -6.50
C GLU A 69 4.04 -11.63 -5.22
N GLU A 70 4.16 -10.30 -5.17
CA GLU A 70 3.77 -9.55 -3.97
C GLU A 70 2.28 -9.71 -3.65
N ARG A 71 1.42 -9.65 -4.67
CA ARG A 71 -0.02 -9.90 -4.49
C ARG A 71 -0.31 -11.30 -4.00
N GLU A 72 0.41 -12.31 -4.49
CA GLU A 72 0.27 -13.68 -4.01
C GLU A 72 0.71 -13.81 -2.56
N THR A 73 1.85 -13.22 -2.18
CA THR A 73 2.28 -13.22 -0.77
C THR A 73 1.27 -12.54 0.13
N GLN A 74 0.70 -11.41 -0.32
CA GLN A 74 -0.34 -10.69 0.41
C GLN A 74 -1.60 -11.55 0.58
N LYS A 75 -2.04 -12.24 -0.48
CA LYS A 75 -3.19 -13.16 -0.43
C LYS A 75 -2.95 -14.33 0.53
N ARG A 76 -1.72 -14.87 0.57
CA ARG A 76 -1.37 -15.95 1.50
C ARG A 76 -1.44 -15.50 2.95
N ILE A 77 -1.09 -14.24 3.25
CA ILE A 77 -1.03 -13.70 4.62
C ILE A 77 -2.41 -13.25 5.14
N VAL A 78 -3.29 -12.79 4.25
CA VAL A 78 -4.55 -12.15 4.65
C VAL A 78 -5.72 -13.12 4.48
N SER A 79 -6.54 -13.28 5.52
CA SER A 79 -7.76 -14.09 5.42
C SER A 79 -8.90 -13.33 4.77
N GLU A 80 -9.74 -14.03 4.01
CA GLU A 80 -10.98 -13.48 3.46
C GLU A 80 -12.01 -13.20 4.55
N LEU A 81 -12.19 -14.18 5.44
CA LEU A 81 -13.13 -14.12 6.54
C LEU A 81 -12.43 -13.79 7.86
N ARG A 82 -13.18 -13.17 8.77
CA ARG A 82 -12.73 -12.92 10.14
C ARG A 82 -12.59 -14.25 10.88
N LYS A 83 -11.39 -14.55 11.37
CA LYS A 83 -11.14 -15.68 12.27
C LYS A 83 -11.39 -15.28 13.72
N ASN A 84 -11.91 -16.21 14.52
CA ASN A 84 -11.97 -16.04 15.97
C ASN A 84 -10.67 -16.58 16.57
N LEU A 85 -9.81 -15.69 17.06
CA LEU A 85 -8.48 -16.03 17.55
C LEU A 85 -8.33 -15.59 19.01
N GLU A 86 -7.54 -16.36 19.75
CA GLU A 86 -7.06 -16.01 21.09
C GLU A 86 -6.35 -14.63 21.09
N PRO A 87 -6.36 -13.89 22.22
CA PRO A 87 -5.59 -12.66 22.35
C PRO A 87 -4.08 -12.86 22.18
N ARG A 88 -3.49 -12.38 21.07
CA ARG A 88 -2.06 -12.61 20.74
C ARG A 88 -1.06 -11.60 21.32
N PHE A 89 -1.52 -10.46 21.81
CA PHE A 89 -0.66 -9.35 22.24
C PHE A 89 -0.43 -9.30 23.76
N SER A 90 -0.80 -10.33 24.52
CA SER A 90 -0.67 -10.35 25.99
C SER A 90 0.78 -10.13 26.43
N GLU A 91 1.71 -10.93 25.91
CA GLU A 91 3.15 -10.86 26.24
C GLU A 91 3.78 -9.53 25.78
N TYR A 92 3.43 -9.09 24.57
CA TYR A 92 3.87 -7.80 24.04
C TYR A 92 3.45 -6.65 24.96
N LEU A 93 2.20 -6.63 25.40
CA LEU A 93 1.68 -5.57 26.26
C LEU A 93 2.29 -5.58 27.65
N GLN A 94 2.67 -6.75 28.16
CA GLN A 94 3.41 -6.87 29.41
C GLN A 94 4.81 -6.26 29.27
N ALA A 95 5.61 -6.76 28.32
CA ALA A 95 6.96 -6.26 28.08
C ALA A 95 6.99 -4.76 27.74
N PHE A 96 6.04 -4.29 26.93
CA PHE A 96 5.91 -2.86 26.61
C PHE A 96 5.50 -2.04 27.83
N GLY A 97 4.64 -2.57 28.69
CA GLY A 97 4.25 -1.92 29.94
C GLY A 97 5.39 -1.85 30.96
N ASP A 98 6.25 -2.87 31.01
CA ASP A 98 7.48 -2.87 31.81
C ASP A 98 8.44 -1.78 31.31
N LEU A 99 8.67 -1.72 29.99
CA LEU A 99 9.55 -0.72 29.37
C LEU A 99 9.05 0.73 29.55
N MET A 100 7.73 0.92 29.62
CA MET A 100 7.09 2.22 29.82
C MET A 100 6.84 2.57 31.29
N GLY A 101 7.22 1.70 32.24
CA GLY A 101 6.98 1.93 33.66
C GLY A 101 5.50 2.01 34.05
N TRP A 102 4.61 1.26 33.40
CA TRP A 102 3.18 1.31 33.68
C TRP A 102 2.86 0.83 35.10
N THR A 103 2.03 1.60 35.80
CA THR A 103 1.51 1.21 37.13
C THR A 103 0.59 -0.01 37.03
N GLU A 104 0.42 -0.73 38.12
CA GLU A 104 -0.41 -1.94 38.15
C GLU A 104 -1.88 -1.65 37.74
N GLU A 105 -2.40 -0.48 38.09
CA GLU A 105 -3.71 0.00 37.64
C GLU A 105 -3.77 0.20 36.12
N GLN A 106 -2.74 0.77 35.51
CA GLN A 106 -2.65 0.94 34.05
C GLN A 106 -2.57 -0.42 33.33
N ARG A 107 -1.90 -1.40 33.95
CA ARG A 107 -1.81 -2.77 33.44
C ARG A 107 -3.14 -3.50 33.51
N LYS A 108 -3.93 -3.32 34.57
CA LYS A 108 -5.25 -3.95 34.75
C LYS A 108 -6.34 -3.32 33.88
N LYS A 109 -6.20 -2.06 33.47
CA LYS A 109 -7.17 -1.40 32.57
C LYS A 109 -7.29 -2.15 31.23
N TYR A 110 -8.54 -2.42 30.83
CA TYR A 110 -8.86 -3.01 29.52
C TYR A 110 -8.40 -2.09 28.38
N ARG A 111 -8.60 -0.78 28.54
CA ARG A 111 -8.16 0.22 27.57
C ARG A 111 -6.72 0.62 27.85
N LYS A 112 -5.81 0.20 26.97
CA LYS A 112 -4.40 0.60 27.01
C LYS A 112 -4.21 2.06 26.56
N PRO A 113 -3.13 2.74 26.99
CA PRO A 113 -2.82 4.09 26.54
C PRO A 113 -2.80 4.21 25.02
N THR A 114 -3.35 5.31 24.49
CA THR A 114 -3.45 5.57 23.03
C THR A 114 -2.14 5.39 22.24
N PRO A 115 -0.95 5.74 22.75
CA PRO A 115 0.31 5.52 22.01
C PRO A 115 0.57 4.05 21.67
N THR A 116 0.10 3.11 22.50
CA THR A 116 0.36 1.67 22.37
C THR A 116 -0.07 1.13 21.00
N ALA A 117 -1.26 1.50 20.54
CA ALA A 117 -1.79 1.03 19.25
C ALA A 117 -0.95 1.55 18.06
N LYS A 118 -0.47 2.80 18.14
CA LYS A 118 0.41 3.38 17.12
C LYS A 118 1.76 2.66 17.09
N VAL A 119 2.31 2.35 18.26
CA VAL A 119 3.57 1.62 18.39
C VAL A 119 3.43 0.21 17.83
N ILE A 120 2.38 -0.52 18.17
CA ILE A 120 2.12 -1.87 17.61
C ILE A 120 2.04 -1.82 16.08
N ASN A 121 1.32 -0.86 15.52
CA ASN A 121 1.26 -0.72 14.05
C ASN A 121 2.65 -0.46 13.45
N THR A 122 3.44 0.40 14.10
CA THR A 122 4.77 0.77 13.60
C THR A 122 5.79 -0.36 13.72
N ILE A 123 5.72 -1.17 14.77
CA ILE A 123 6.74 -2.16 15.11
C ILE A 123 6.39 -3.53 14.57
N ILE A 124 5.11 -3.92 14.64
CA ILE A 124 4.65 -5.24 14.27
C ILE A 124 4.04 -5.21 12.87
N TYR A 125 3.00 -4.39 12.64
CA TYR A 125 2.26 -4.46 11.37
C TYR A 125 3.03 -3.88 10.17
N ASN A 126 3.90 -2.90 10.37
CA ASN A 126 4.74 -2.37 9.29
C ASN A 126 5.84 -3.34 8.82
N ARG A 127 6.08 -4.45 9.55
CA ARG A 127 7.01 -5.51 9.12
C ARG A 127 6.38 -6.49 8.13
N PHE A 128 5.05 -6.48 7.98
CA PHE A 128 4.39 -7.28 6.97
C PHE A 128 4.71 -6.74 5.56
N PRO A 129 4.63 -7.59 4.52
CA PRO A 129 4.72 -7.14 3.15
C PRO A 129 3.76 -5.98 2.86
N GLY A 130 4.18 -5.11 1.92
CA GLY A 130 3.38 -3.96 1.51
C GLY A 130 1.95 -4.35 1.14
N GLY A 131 0.98 -3.49 1.47
CA GLY A 131 -0.43 -3.72 1.13
C GLY A 131 -1.21 -4.56 2.15
N VAL A 132 -0.56 -5.38 2.97
CA VAL A 132 -1.24 -6.25 3.96
C VAL A 132 -2.07 -5.42 4.94
N LEU A 133 -1.48 -4.41 5.57
CA LEU A 133 -2.18 -3.57 6.55
C LEU A 133 -3.31 -2.75 5.91
N GLN A 134 -3.09 -2.23 4.70
CA GLN A 134 -4.12 -1.52 3.94
C GLN A 134 -5.32 -2.43 3.65
N HIS A 135 -5.07 -3.67 3.26
CA HIS A 135 -6.12 -4.67 2.99
C HIS A 135 -6.90 -5.03 4.24
N ILE A 136 -6.22 -5.24 5.37
CA ILE A 136 -6.87 -5.48 6.66
C ILE A 136 -7.74 -4.28 7.05
N HIS A 137 -7.22 -3.06 6.86
CA HIS A 137 -7.95 -1.84 7.17
C HIS A 137 -9.18 -1.60 6.28
N ALA A 138 -9.13 -2.04 5.02
CA ALA A 138 -10.28 -2.02 4.12
C ALA A 138 -11.38 -2.99 4.59
N LYS A 139 -11.01 -4.17 5.10
CA LYS A 139 -11.95 -5.16 5.64
C LYS A 139 -12.49 -4.81 7.04
N ASN A 140 -11.74 -4.03 7.80
CA ASN A 140 -12.07 -3.66 9.17
C ASN A 140 -12.23 -2.15 9.33
N PRO A 141 -13.18 -1.48 8.65
CA PRO A 141 -13.27 -0.02 8.62
C PRO A 141 -13.47 0.60 10.01
N TYR A 142 -13.15 1.89 10.11
CA TYR A 142 -13.43 2.66 11.33
C TYR A 142 -14.94 2.81 11.51
N ILE A 143 -15.44 2.54 12.72
CA ILE A 143 -16.84 2.85 13.09
C ILE A 143 -16.95 4.29 13.61
N LYS A 144 -15.93 4.73 14.35
CA LYS A 144 -15.81 6.06 14.93
C LYS A 144 -14.38 6.54 14.77
N TRP A 145 -14.12 7.82 15.01
CA TRP A 145 -12.79 8.42 15.00
C TRP A 145 -11.75 7.52 15.69
N CYS A 146 -10.83 6.97 14.89
CA CYS A 146 -9.75 6.07 15.32
C CYS A 146 -10.21 4.78 16.05
N LEU A 147 -11.47 4.36 15.91
CA LEU A 147 -12.02 3.16 16.55
C LEU A 147 -12.49 2.15 15.49
N ARG A 148 -11.90 0.95 15.50
CA ARG A 148 -12.30 -0.19 14.66
C ARG A 148 -13.11 -1.18 15.48
N ARG A 149 -14.01 -1.92 14.82
CA ARG A 149 -14.87 -2.93 15.49
C ARG A 149 -14.06 -4.10 16.02
N TYR A 150 -13.08 -4.52 15.22
CA TYR A 150 -12.31 -5.74 15.44
C TYR A 150 -10.82 -5.42 15.51
N LYS A 151 -10.04 -6.36 16.04
CA LYS A 151 -8.58 -6.26 16.04
C LYS A 151 -8.04 -6.75 14.68
N ASN A 152 -6.92 -6.17 14.24
CA ASN A 152 -6.36 -6.42 12.91
C ASN A 152 -5.96 -7.89 12.69
N TYR A 153 -5.44 -8.57 13.72
CA TYR A 153 -5.01 -9.97 13.59
C TYR A 153 -6.14 -10.97 13.34
N TYR A 154 -7.42 -10.59 13.53
CA TYR A 154 -8.56 -11.44 13.15
C TYR A 154 -8.73 -11.60 11.63
N PHE A 155 -8.00 -10.81 10.83
CA PHE A 155 -8.04 -10.85 9.37
C PHE A 155 -6.75 -11.46 8.77
N LEU A 156 -5.97 -12.18 9.58
CA LEU A 156 -4.79 -12.90 9.14
C LEU A 156 -5.13 -14.37 8.84
N SER A 157 -4.45 -14.93 7.86
CA SER A 157 -4.41 -16.37 7.60
C SER A 157 -3.55 -17.08 8.65
N GLU A 158 -3.42 -18.41 8.58
CA GLU A 158 -2.50 -19.15 9.46
C GLU A 158 -1.05 -18.71 9.26
N ASP A 159 -0.58 -18.58 8.02
CA ASP A 159 0.75 -18.06 7.70
C ASP A 159 0.95 -16.64 8.27
N GLY A 160 -0.08 -15.79 8.14
CA GLY A 160 -0.06 -14.45 8.69
C GLY A 160 0.02 -14.43 10.22
N VAL A 161 -0.64 -15.39 10.89
CA VAL A 161 -0.57 -15.55 12.36
C VAL A 161 0.81 -16.03 12.79
N LEU A 162 1.43 -16.99 12.09
CA LEU A 162 2.79 -17.44 12.39
C LEU A 162 3.81 -16.31 12.25
N LEU A 163 3.69 -15.49 11.19
CA LEU A 163 4.51 -14.28 11.04
C LEU A 163 4.26 -13.26 12.16
N LEU A 164 3.00 -13.05 12.54
CA LEU A 164 2.64 -12.16 13.63
C LEU A 164 3.30 -12.59 14.95
N GLU A 165 3.20 -13.88 15.29
CA GLU A 165 3.79 -14.45 16.50
C GLU A 165 5.30 -14.29 16.51
N LYS A 166 5.96 -14.56 15.38
CA LYS A 166 7.40 -14.32 15.22
C LYS A 166 7.75 -12.85 15.45
N PHE A 167 7.01 -11.92 14.85
CA PHE A 167 7.28 -10.48 15.02
C PHE A 167 7.07 -10.00 16.45
N ILE A 168 6.05 -10.54 17.13
CA ILE A 168 5.79 -10.28 18.54
C ILE A 168 6.93 -10.82 19.39
N TYR A 169 7.36 -12.06 19.16
CA TYR A 169 8.46 -12.69 19.89
C TYR A 169 9.77 -11.88 19.74
N ASP A 170 10.13 -11.53 18.50
CA ASP A 170 11.30 -10.70 18.19
C ASP A 170 11.26 -9.36 18.96
N ALA A 171 10.10 -8.70 18.95
CA ALA A 171 9.93 -7.42 19.61
C ALA A 171 9.99 -7.56 21.14
N VAL A 172 9.34 -8.58 21.72
CA VAL A 172 9.36 -8.85 23.17
C VAL A 172 10.78 -9.16 23.64
N LYS A 173 11.52 -9.99 22.90
CA LYS A 173 12.91 -10.30 23.21
C LYS A 173 13.75 -9.02 23.27
N LEU A 174 13.63 -8.18 22.25
CA LEU A 174 14.37 -6.91 22.18
C LEU A 174 13.94 -5.95 23.31
N MET A 175 12.65 -5.86 23.62
CA MET A 175 12.14 -5.03 24.72
C MET A 175 12.75 -5.43 26.07
N ARG A 176 12.88 -6.73 26.34
CA ARG A 176 13.47 -7.24 27.59
C ARG A 176 14.96 -6.93 27.73
N GLU A 177 15.66 -6.76 26.62
CA GLU A 177 17.08 -6.41 26.57
C GLU A 177 17.33 -4.89 26.67
N CYS A 178 16.28 -4.06 26.64
CA CYS A 178 16.39 -2.61 26.62
C CYS A 178 15.91 -1.99 27.94
N THR A 179 16.51 -0.86 28.30
CA THR A 179 16.16 -0.12 29.52
C THR A 179 15.14 0.97 29.25
N SER A 180 15.14 1.53 28.04
CA SER A 180 14.25 2.62 27.65
C SER A 180 13.58 2.37 26.30
N LEU A 181 12.43 3.01 26.10
CA LEU A 181 11.72 2.96 24.82
C LEU A 181 12.58 3.50 23.66
N TYR A 182 13.40 4.51 23.91
CA TYR A 182 14.31 5.08 22.91
C TYR A 182 15.35 4.07 22.44
N GLU A 183 16.02 3.41 23.39
CA GLU A 183 17.03 2.39 23.11
C GLU A 183 16.43 1.24 22.30
N PHE A 184 15.25 0.78 22.71
CA PHE A 184 14.50 -0.25 21.99
C PHE A 184 14.16 0.19 20.56
N ARG A 185 13.72 1.44 20.33
CA ARG A 185 13.40 1.96 19.01
C ARG A 185 14.63 2.01 18.09
N ILE A 186 15.79 2.39 18.60
CA ILE A 186 17.05 2.39 17.85
C ILE A 186 17.46 0.97 17.47
N LYS A 187 17.51 0.06 18.45
CA LYS A 187 17.92 -1.33 18.21
C LYS A 187 16.95 -2.05 17.26
N HIS A 188 15.65 -1.84 17.43
CA HIS A 188 14.63 -2.36 16.52
C HIS A 188 14.78 -1.82 15.09
N ALA A 189 15.05 -0.52 14.95
CA ALA A 189 15.31 0.10 13.65
C ALA A 189 16.56 -0.45 12.98
N ALA A 190 17.65 -0.65 13.73
CA ALA A 190 18.88 -1.23 13.22
C ALA A 190 18.69 -2.69 12.76
N GLN A 191 17.93 -3.51 13.50
CA GLN A 191 17.74 -4.92 13.15
C GLN A 191 16.71 -5.17 12.06
N TYR A 192 15.59 -4.44 12.08
CA TYR A 192 14.43 -4.73 11.22
C TYR A 192 14.09 -3.62 10.24
N GLY A 193 14.86 -2.54 10.19
CA GLY A 193 14.70 -1.46 9.23
C GLY A 193 13.46 -0.58 9.46
N SER A 194 12.93 -0.49 10.69
CA SER A 194 11.87 0.48 10.97
C SER A 194 12.43 1.89 10.76
N GLY A 195 11.81 2.71 9.92
CA GLY A 195 12.22 4.09 9.57
C GLY A 195 12.15 5.10 10.72
N PHE A 196 12.71 4.75 11.86
CA PHE A 196 12.87 5.59 13.03
C PHE A 196 14.04 6.54 12.82
N GLN A 197 13.85 7.81 13.18
CA GLN A 197 14.86 8.86 13.03
C GLN A 197 15.44 9.21 14.42
N PRO A 198 16.60 8.65 14.82
CA PRO A 198 17.10 8.77 16.19
C PRO A 198 17.36 10.22 16.60
N ASP A 199 17.89 11.04 15.68
CA ASP A 199 18.26 12.42 15.94
C ASP A 199 17.05 13.33 16.18
N LEU A 200 15.98 13.13 15.40
CA LEU A 200 14.74 13.89 15.55
C LEU A 200 14.04 13.58 16.88
N PHE A 201 14.10 12.32 17.32
CA PHE A 201 13.34 11.87 18.48
C PHE A 201 14.11 11.89 19.80
N LYS A 202 15.42 12.18 19.79
CA LYS A 202 16.28 12.17 20.98
C LYS A 202 15.72 13.04 22.12
N GLN A 203 15.19 14.22 21.81
CA GLN A 203 14.67 15.17 22.81
C GLN A 203 13.35 14.71 23.45
N TYR A 204 12.51 13.96 22.71
CA TYR A 204 11.19 13.56 23.16
C TYR A 204 11.19 12.34 24.09
N PHE A 205 12.25 11.53 24.06
CA PHE A 205 12.39 10.35 24.90
C PHE A 205 13.35 10.51 26.07
N GLN A 206 14.10 11.62 26.16
CA GLN A 206 14.93 11.96 27.33
C GLN A 206 14.14 12.69 28.42
N ALA A 207 12.92 13.15 28.14
CA ALA A 207 12.08 13.94 29.03
C ALA A 207 11.03 13.11 29.80
N ILE A 208 11.08 11.78 29.71
CA ILE A 208 10.22 10.81 30.41
C ILE A 208 11.15 9.87 31.17
#